data_AF-A0A238IWJ3-F1
#
_entry.id   AF-A0A238IWJ3-F1
#
_cell.length_a   1.000
_cell.length_b   1.000
_cell.length_c   1.000
_cell.angle_alpha   90.00
_cell.angle_beta   90.00
_cell.angle_gamma   90.00
#
_symmetry.space_group_name_H-M   'P 1'
#
loop_
_entity.id
_entity.type
_entity.pdbx_description
1 polymer ?
#
loop_
_entity_poly.entity_id
_entity_poly.type
_entity_poly.pdbx_seq_one_letter_code
_entity_poly.pdbx_strand_id
1 'polypeptide(L)'
;MVRRFLILFGLLCAQAASADAEDCLQAPYKGKAAPAALVEVVRDVETVLAPFAEFRTAWAEAGPEVCLSGDLHDERGFFDPGRNRIVLDASLSRGLMGAVLIHELRHVEQFQRGTCPSIQLDMAEYARATFALEADANVSSVVVAWQARRSGEPAFWDGLRDWGMSGDIADRFEEVMERTGDVSLAAAAAFDQWYDSDVRRERYYVASCSAFLDEQDRTHALSSYGVLPPDYLAGLCRLPDGRAYDCAEGNLAPVR
;
A
#
# COMPACT_ATOMS: atom_id res chain seq x y z
N MET A 1 32.79 -2.97 8.66
CA MET A 1 32.70 -3.54 7.29
C MET A 1 31.28 -3.34 6.83
N VAL A 2 31.03 -2.29 6.04
CA VAL A 2 29.70 -1.97 5.53
C VAL A 2 29.53 -2.68 4.20
N ARG A 3 28.81 -3.81 4.20
CA ARG A 3 28.42 -4.50 2.96
C ARG A 3 27.20 -3.76 2.40
N ARG A 4 27.43 -2.93 1.39
CA ARG A 4 26.37 -2.39 0.53
C ARG A 4 25.84 -3.53 -0.34
N PHE A 5 24.61 -3.96 -0.11
CA PHE A 5 23.86 -4.78 -1.04
C PHE A 5 22.90 -3.87 -1.79
N LEU A 6 23.06 -3.81 -3.12
CA LEU A 6 22.09 -3.25 -4.04
C LEU A 6 20.89 -4.22 -4.11
N ILE A 7 19.68 -3.72 -3.93
CA ILE A 7 18.44 -4.50 -4.02
C ILE A 7 17.52 -3.83 -5.05
N LEU A 8 17.10 -4.63 -6.03
CA LEU A 8 16.19 -4.27 -7.10
C LEU A 8 14.75 -4.37 -6.56
N PHE A 9 14.01 -3.27 -6.59
CA PHE A 9 12.56 -3.26 -6.39
C PHE A 9 11.91 -2.91 -7.71
N GLY A 10 11.58 -3.92 -8.49
CA GLY A 10 10.82 -3.75 -9.72
C GLY A 10 9.33 -3.80 -9.41
N LEU A 11 8.58 -2.81 -9.89
CA LEU A 11 7.29 -3.11 -10.50
C LEU A 11 7.59 -4.05 -11.68
N LEU A 12 7.69 -5.35 -11.39
CA LEU A 12 8.02 -6.36 -12.39
C LEU A 12 6.76 -6.73 -13.17
N CYS A 13 6.54 -6.03 -14.27
CA CYS A 13 5.84 -6.61 -15.41
C CYS A 13 6.67 -7.80 -15.95
N ALA A 14 6.28 -9.01 -15.50
CA ALA A 14 6.62 -10.32 -16.03
C ALA A 14 8.11 -10.72 -16.09
N GLN A 15 8.61 -11.28 -14.98
CA GLN A 15 9.42 -12.50 -15.08
C GLN A 15 8.52 -13.70 -14.74
N ALA A 16 8.59 -14.75 -15.58
CA ALA A 16 8.11 -16.07 -15.22
C ALA A 16 9.06 -16.64 -14.16
N ALA A 17 8.91 -16.19 -12.92
CA ALA A 17 9.43 -16.92 -11.77
C ALA A 17 8.77 -18.31 -11.78
N SER A 18 9.59 -19.34 -11.60
CA SER A 18 9.12 -20.71 -11.43
C SER A 18 8.01 -20.75 -10.40
N ALA A 19 6.91 -21.40 -10.75
CA ALA A 19 5.82 -21.71 -9.84
C ALA A 19 6.31 -22.70 -8.78
N ASP A 20 7.02 -22.21 -7.77
CA ASP A 20 6.79 -22.77 -6.45
C ASP A 20 5.35 -22.40 -6.10
N ALA A 21 4.57 -23.40 -5.73
CA ALA A 21 3.13 -23.27 -5.55
C ALA A 21 2.85 -22.34 -4.38
N GLU A 22 2.74 -21.04 -4.66
CA GLU A 22 2.23 -20.08 -3.69
C GLU A 22 0.83 -20.50 -3.27
N ASP A 23 0.64 -20.54 -1.95
CA ASP A 23 -0.61 -20.93 -1.33
C ASP A 23 -1.62 -19.77 -1.47
N CYS A 24 -2.38 -19.80 -2.57
CA CYS A 24 -3.29 -18.73 -2.95
C CYS A 24 -4.76 -19.04 -2.63
N LEU A 25 -5.49 -18.01 -2.24
CA LEU A 25 -6.94 -17.99 -2.10
C LEU A 25 -7.56 -17.09 -3.19
N GLN A 26 -8.48 -17.69 -3.94
CA GLN A 26 -9.18 -17.05 -5.06
C GLN A 26 -10.53 -16.51 -4.65
N ALA A 27 -10.99 -15.42 -5.26
CA ALA A 27 -12.38 -14.99 -5.19
C ALA A 27 -13.33 -16.15 -5.59
N PRO A 28 -14.46 -16.38 -4.90
CA PRO A 28 -15.06 -15.56 -3.84
C PRO A 28 -14.57 -15.91 -2.42
N TYR A 29 -13.30 -16.34 -2.30
CA TYR A 29 -12.56 -16.58 -1.05
C TYR A 29 -13.13 -17.68 -0.14
N LYS A 30 -13.81 -18.67 -0.75
CA LYS A 30 -14.47 -19.79 -0.04
C LYS A 30 -13.77 -21.15 -0.21
N GLY A 31 -12.52 -21.15 -0.67
CA GLY A 31 -11.76 -22.36 -0.97
C GLY A 31 -11.13 -23.02 0.26
N LYS A 32 -11.14 -24.36 0.33
CA LYS A 32 -10.44 -25.16 1.36
C LYS A 32 -8.99 -25.48 1.00
N ALA A 33 -8.53 -25.09 -0.19
CA ALA A 33 -7.19 -25.42 -0.68
C ALA A 33 -6.11 -24.46 -0.17
N ALA A 34 -6.49 -23.29 0.36
CA ALA A 34 -5.56 -22.34 0.95
C ALA A 34 -5.27 -22.66 2.43
N PRO A 35 -4.12 -22.22 2.97
CA PRO A 35 -3.81 -22.30 4.39
C PRO A 35 -4.89 -21.68 5.25
N ALA A 36 -5.21 -22.33 6.37
CA ALA A 36 -6.25 -21.86 7.29
C ALA A 36 -5.99 -20.42 7.78
N ALA A 37 -4.73 -20.06 8.00
CA ALA A 37 -4.34 -18.71 8.41
C ALA A 37 -4.73 -17.64 7.37
N LEU A 38 -4.54 -17.92 6.08
CA LEU A 38 -4.91 -17.01 5.00
C LEU A 38 -6.44 -16.86 4.90
N VAL A 39 -7.18 -17.97 4.97
CA VAL A 39 -8.65 -17.94 4.98
C VAL A 39 -9.19 -17.12 6.15
N GLU A 40 -8.56 -17.26 7.32
CA GLU A 40 -8.92 -16.49 8.51
C GLU A 40 -8.62 -15.00 8.36
N VAL A 41 -7.47 -14.61 7.83
CA VAL A 41 -7.13 -13.20 7.58
C VAL A 41 -8.08 -12.57 6.58
N VAL A 42 -8.34 -13.25 5.46
CA VAL A 42 -9.25 -12.75 4.43
C VAL A 42 -10.66 -12.56 5.00
N ARG A 43 -11.17 -13.51 5.78
CA ARG A 43 -12.48 -13.38 6.44
C ARG A 43 -12.52 -12.19 7.43
N ASP A 44 -11.46 -11.99 8.20
CA ASP A 44 -11.40 -10.87 9.14
C ASP A 44 -11.38 -9.53 8.39
N VAL A 45 -10.60 -9.45 7.31
CA VAL A 45 -10.55 -8.29 6.41
C VAL A 45 -11.93 -8.02 5.81
N GLU A 46 -12.58 -9.01 5.22
CA GLU A 46 -13.96 -8.86 4.71
C GLU A 46 -14.94 -8.31 5.76
N THR A 47 -14.76 -8.71 7.02
CA THR A 47 -15.58 -8.23 8.13
C THR A 47 -15.32 -6.76 8.44
N VAL A 48 -14.05 -6.35 8.58
CA VAL A 48 -13.71 -4.95 8.89
C VAL A 48 -13.93 -4.00 7.71
N LEU A 49 -13.97 -4.52 6.47
CA LEU A 49 -14.31 -3.76 5.28
C LEU A 49 -15.81 -3.43 5.16
N ALA A 50 -16.69 -4.07 5.95
CA ALA A 50 -18.14 -3.88 5.87
C ALA A 50 -18.60 -2.39 5.85
N PRO A 51 -18.00 -1.46 6.62
CA PRO A 51 -18.35 -0.03 6.60
C PRO A 51 -17.80 0.77 5.41
N PHE A 52 -16.86 0.22 4.64
CA PHE A 52 -16.06 0.95 3.65
C PHE A 52 -16.47 0.57 2.22
N ALA A 53 -17.44 1.31 1.67
CA ALA A 53 -18.08 0.95 0.41
C ALA A 53 -17.09 0.82 -0.76
N GLU A 54 -16.14 1.74 -0.91
CA GLU A 54 -15.16 1.72 -2.01
C GLU A 54 -14.27 0.48 -1.94
N PHE A 55 -13.81 0.10 -0.75
CA PHE A 55 -12.98 -1.10 -0.58
C PHE A 55 -13.77 -2.39 -0.83
N ARG A 56 -15.04 -2.45 -0.44
CA ARG A 56 -15.88 -3.60 -0.80
C ARG A 56 -16.08 -3.71 -2.30
N THR A 57 -16.27 -2.58 -2.98
CA THR A 57 -16.41 -2.55 -4.45
C THR A 57 -15.11 -3.01 -5.09
N ALA A 58 -13.96 -2.44 -4.71
CA ALA A 58 -12.67 -2.86 -5.23
C ALA A 58 -12.40 -4.35 -4.99
N TRP A 59 -12.66 -4.84 -3.77
CA TRP A 59 -12.52 -6.25 -3.40
C TRP A 59 -13.40 -7.19 -4.23
N ALA A 60 -14.66 -6.82 -4.45
CA ALA A 60 -15.63 -7.65 -5.16
C ALA A 60 -15.46 -7.59 -6.69
N GLU A 61 -15.12 -6.42 -7.24
CA GLU A 61 -15.01 -6.21 -8.69
C GLU A 61 -13.63 -6.61 -9.23
N ALA A 62 -12.55 -6.28 -8.52
CA ALA A 62 -11.21 -6.73 -8.92
C ALA A 62 -11.02 -8.22 -8.61
N GLY A 63 -11.51 -8.68 -7.44
CA GLY A 63 -11.35 -10.06 -6.99
C GLY A 63 -9.92 -10.59 -7.07
N PRO A 64 -8.91 -9.89 -6.52
CA PRO A 64 -7.52 -10.32 -6.64
C PRO A 64 -7.28 -11.69 -5.99
N GLU A 65 -6.35 -12.47 -6.56
CA GLU A 65 -5.83 -13.63 -5.84
C GLU A 65 -5.08 -13.14 -4.60
N VAL A 66 -5.26 -13.75 -3.43
CA VAL A 66 -4.44 -13.44 -2.25
C VAL A 66 -3.54 -14.63 -1.96
N CYS A 67 -2.24 -14.43 -1.91
CA CYS A 67 -1.25 -15.49 -1.78
C CYS A 67 -0.34 -15.25 -0.57
N LEU A 68 0.18 -16.33 0.00
CA LEU A 68 1.26 -16.28 0.97
C LEU A 68 2.59 -16.63 0.31
N SER A 69 3.64 -15.89 0.67
CA SER A 69 5.02 -16.20 0.29
C SER A 69 5.92 -16.22 1.52
N GLY A 70 6.80 -17.21 1.59
CA GLY A 70 7.87 -17.29 2.60
C GLY A 70 9.17 -16.60 2.19
N ASP A 71 9.22 -16.09 0.94
CA ASP A 71 10.44 -15.58 0.31
C ASP A 71 10.46 -14.05 0.23
N LEU A 72 9.52 -13.36 0.89
CA LEU A 72 9.59 -11.91 1.06
C LEU A 72 10.64 -11.58 2.10
N HIS A 73 11.65 -10.82 1.71
CA HIS A 73 12.79 -10.50 2.58
C HIS A 73 12.64 -9.12 3.23
N ASP A 74 12.22 -8.12 2.45
CA ASP A 74 12.12 -6.74 2.92
C ASP A 74 10.70 -6.17 2.77
N GLU A 75 9.87 -6.77 1.91
CA GLU A 75 8.45 -6.48 1.74
C GLU A 75 7.60 -7.25 2.75
N ARG A 76 6.49 -6.64 3.16
CA ARG A 76 5.45 -7.33 3.95
C ARG A 76 4.29 -7.80 3.08
N GLY A 77 4.15 -7.19 1.92
CA GLY A 77 3.26 -7.60 0.85
C GLY A 77 3.49 -6.75 -0.38
N PHE A 78 2.86 -7.12 -1.48
CA PHE A 78 2.76 -6.31 -2.68
C PHE A 78 1.52 -6.69 -3.51
N PHE A 79 1.05 -5.75 -4.32
CA PHE A 79 0.08 -6.00 -5.38
C PHE A 79 0.76 -6.10 -6.76
N ASP A 80 0.56 -7.22 -7.45
CA ASP A 80 0.93 -7.43 -8.86
C ASP A 80 -0.28 -7.14 -9.77
N PRO A 81 -0.32 -5.99 -10.45
CA PRO A 81 -1.42 -5.66 -11.36
C PRO A 81 -1.47 -6.54 -12.61
N GLY A 82 -0.33 -7.11 -13.03
CA GLY A 82 -0.26 -7.96 -14.22
C GLY A 82 -0.93 -9.33 -14.01
N ARG A 83 -0.91 -9.83 -12.77
CA ARG A 83 -1.58 -11.08 -12.38
C ARG A 83 -2.86 -10.86 -11.57
N ASN A 84 -3.18 -9.61 -11.22
CA ASN A 84 -4.25 -9.26 -10.31
C ASN A 84 -4.15 -10.05 -8.99
N ARG A 85 -2.99 -9.95 -8.34
CA ARG A 85 -2.64 -10.76 -7.17
C ARG A 85 -2.05 -9.88 -6.07
N ILE A 86 -2.49 -10.13 -4.84
CA ILE A 86 -1.86 -9.63 -3.62
C ILE A 86 -1.02 -10.77 -3.03
N VAL A 87 0.26 -10.53 -2.78
CA VAL A 87 1.14 -11.49 -2.10
C VAL A 87 1.49 -10.92 -0.73
N LEU A 88 1.40 -11.74 0.32
CA LEU A 88 1.66 -11.36 1.70
C LEU A 88 2.78 -12.22 2.28
N ASP A 89 3.59 -11.62 3.15
CA ASP A 89 4.64 -12.32 3.89
C ASP A 89 4.00 -13.29 4.89
N ALA A 90 4.26 -14.59 4.70
CA ALA A 90 3.70 -15.67 5.51
C ALA A 90 4.16 -15.64 6.98
N SER A 91 5.24 -14.91 7.29
CA SER A 91 5.80 -14.78 8.64
C SER A 91 5.09 -13.73 9.50
N LEU A 92 4.19 -12.93 8.92
CA LEU A 92 3.48 -11.86 9.64
C LEU A 92 2.52 -12.40 10.68
N SER A 93 2.35 -11.64 11.77
CA SER A 93 1.25 -11.86 12.70
C SER A 93 -0.08 -11.65 11.97
N ARG A 94 -1.14 -12.37 12.39
CA ARG A 94 -2.47 -12.28 11.78
C ARG A 94 -2.99 -10.83 11.65
N GLY A 95 -2.80 -10.03 12.70
CA GLY A 95 -3.21 -8.63 12.73
C GLY A 95 -2.45 -7.75 11.73
N LEU A 96 -1.12 -7.88 11.68
CA LEU A 96 -0.30 -7.13 10.72
C LEU A 96 -0.53 -7.62 9.29
N MET A 97 -0.69 -8.92 9.06
CA MET A 97 -1.03 -9.49 7.75
C MET A 97 -2.35 -8.92 7.22
N GLY A 98 -3.37 -8.81 8.07
CA GLY A 98 -4.63 -8.17 7.71
C GLY A 98 -4.48 -6.68 7.38
N ALA A 99 -3.67 -5.95 8.15
CA ALA A 99 -3.41 -4.53 7.89
C ALA A 99 -2.62 -4.30 6.58
N VAL A 100 -1.66 -5.17 6.28
CA VAL A 100 -0.94 -5.17 4.99
C VAL A 100 -1.89 -5.53 3.85
N LEU A 101 -2.77 -6.52 4.00
CA LEU A 101 -3.77 -6.83 2.97
C LEU A 101 -4.68 -5.62 2.66
N ILE A 102 -5.04 -4.83 3.67
CA ILE A 102 -5.80 -3.58 3.48
C ILE A 102 -4.98 -2.52 2.73
N HIS A 103 -3.68 -2.41 3.03
CA HIS A 103 -2.75 -1.55 2.29
C HIS A 103 -2.68 -1.96 0.81
N GLU A 104 -2.47 -3.25 0.53
CA GLU A 104 -2.40 -3.75 -0.85
C GLU A 104 -3.75 -3.63 -1.58
N LEU A 105 -4.87 -3.79 -0.89
CA LEU A 105 -6.19 -3.51 -1.45
C LEU A 105 -6.35 -2.04 -1.86
N ARG A 106 -5.69 -1.11 -1.17
CA ARG A 106 -5.67 0.29 -1.62
C ARG A 106 -4.96 0.41 -2.96
N HIS A 107 -3.86 -0.31 -3.19
CA HIS A 107 -3.20 -0.32 -4.50
C HIS A 107 -4.08 -0.91 -5.61
N VAL A 108 -4.90 -1.93 -5.30
CA VAL A 108 -5.92 -2.44 -6.24
C VAL A 108 -6.90 -1.35 -6.64
N GLU A 109 -7.46 -0.62 -5.67
CA GLU A 109 -8.42 0.46 -5.92
C GLU A 109 -7.78 1.64 -6.67
N GLN A 110 -6.56 2.05 -6.29
CA GLN A 110 -5.76 3.06 -6.97
C GLN A 110 -5.50 2.68 -8.44
N PHE A 111 -5.21 1.41 -8.70
CA PHE A 111 -5.00 0.87 -10.05
C PHE A 111 -6.29 0.92 -10.88
N GLN A 112 -7.42 0.48 -10.33
CA GLN A 112 -8.73 0.54 -10.99
C GLN A 112 -9.13 1.98 -11.37
N ARG A 113 -8.73 2.95 -10.56
CA ARG A 113 -8.97 4.38 -10.81
C ARG A 113 -7.98 5.03 -11.77
N GLY A 114 -6.95 4.31 -12.21
CA GLY A 114 -5.92 4.83 -13.10
C GLY A 114 -5.02 5.88 -12.46
N THR A 115 -4.77 5.77 -11.15
CA THR A 115 -3.92 6.74 -10.40
C THR A 115 -2.44 6.38 -10.38
N CYS A 116 -2.06 5.21 -10.92
CA CYS A 116 -0.67 4.79 -11.00
C CYS A 116 0.17 5.76 -11.84
N PRO A 117 1.42 6.08 -11.42
CA PRO A 117 2.28 6.99 -12.14
C PRO A 117 2.66 6.43 -13.50
N SER A 118 2.81 7.35 -14.44
CA SER A 118 3.08 7.06 -15.83
C SER A 118 4.57 7.34 -16.13
N ILE A 119 5.20 6.50 -16.94
CA ILE A 119 6.60 6.69 -17.38
C ILE A 119 6.79 7.90 -18.33
N GLN A 120 5.70 8.58 -18.66
CA GLN A 120 5.73 9.86 -19.37
C GLN A 120 6.04 11.03 -18.43
N LEU A 121 6.04 10.82 -17.11
CA LEU A 121 6.62 11.75 -16.14
C LEU A 121 8.15 11.74 -16.24
N ASP A 122 8.80 12.81 -15.78
CA ASP A 122 10.20 12.68 -15.38
C ASP A 122 10.34 11.74 -14.19
N MET A 123 11.54 11.19 -13.99
CA MET A 123 11.78 10.19 -12.95
C MET A 123 11.57 10.71 -11.52
N ALA A 124 11.81 12.01 -11.27
CA ALA A 124 11.60 12.60 -9.96
C ALA A 124 10.11 12.79 -9.66
N GLU A 125 9.33 13.21 -10.65
CA GLU A 125 7.87 13.33 -10.57
C GLU A 125 7.21 11.95 -10.49
N TYR A 126 7.76 10.93 -11.15
CA TYR A 126 7.36 9.54 -10.97
C TYR A 126 7.56 9.08 -9.52
N ALA A 127 8.74 9.33 -8.93
CA ALA A 127 9.01 9.00 -7.54
C ALA A 127 8.11 9.76 -6.56
N ARG A 128 7.86 11.05 -6.81
CA ARG A 128 6.93 11.89 -6.03
C ARG A 128 5.51 11.34 -6.05
N ALA A 129 5.03 10.91 -7.22
CA ALA A 129 3.73 10.25 -7.35
C ALA A 129 3.68 8.90 -6.62
N THR A 130 4.75 8.09 -6.68
CA THR A 130 4.83 6.86 -5.88
C THR A 130 4.74 7.16 -4.38
N PHE A 131 5.43 8.18 -3.87
CA PHE A 131 5.35 8.53 -2.45
C PHE A 131 3.93 8.85 -2.02
N ALA A 132 3.21 9.62 -2.84
CA ALA A 132 1.82 9.94 -2.58
C ALA A 132 0.93 8.68 -2.54
N LEU A 133 1.11 7.73 -3.47
CA LEU A 133 0.37 6.46 -3.47
C LEU A 133 0.61 5.64 -2.21
N GLU A 134 1.86 5.55 -1.77
CA GLU A 134 2.26 4.78 -0.59
C GLU A 134 1.80 5.44 0.71
N ALA A 135 1.85 6.77 0.80
CA ALA A 135 1.30 7.53 1.91
C ALA A 135 -0.22 7.31 2.02
N ASP A 136 -0.94 7.38 0.89
CA ASP A 136 -2.39 7.16 0.84
C ASP A 136 -2.79 5.70 1.14
N ALA A 137 -1.97 4.72 0.75
CA ALA A 137 -2.14 3.31 1.12
C ALA A 137 -1.96 3.08 2.63
N ASN A 138 -0.93 3.69 3.22
CA ASN A 138 -0.73 3.67 4.68
C ASN A 138 -1.91 4.32 5.42
N VAL A 139 -2.37 5.49 4.96
CA VAL A 139 -3.55 6.19 5.51
C VAL A 139 -4.78 5.27 5.50
N SER A 140 -5.02 4.59 4.38
CA SER A 140 -6.14 3.67 4.25
C SER A 140 -6.07 2.52 5.26
N SER A 141 -4.88 1.95 5.46
CA SER A 141 -4.66 0.89 6.45
C SER A 141 -4.91 1.37 7.88
N VAL A 142 -4.37 2.54 8.28
CA VAL A 142 -4.61 3.09 9.63
C VAL A 142 -6.07 3.48 9.87
N VAL A 143 -6.78 4.02 8.88
CA VAL A 143 -8.21 4.37 8.99
C VAL A 143 -9.06 3.11 9.25
N VAL A 144 -8.84 2.05 8.49
CA VAL A 144 -9.58 0.79 8.67
C VAL A 144 -9.20 0.14 10.01
N ALA A 145 -7.90 0.09 10.35
CA ALA A 145 -7.43 -0.49 11.60
C ALA A 145 -7.98 0.26 12.84
N TRP A 146 -8.07 1.59 12.79
CA TRP A 146 -8.67 2.40 13.84
C TRP A 146 -10.16 2.05 14.03
N GLN A 147 -10.91 1.97 12.93
CA GLN A 147 -12.32 1.59 12.98
C GLN A 147 -12.50 0.16 13.50
N ALA A 148 -11.67 -0.78 13.06
CA ALA A 148 -11.66 -2.16 13.53
C ALA A 148 -11.43 -2.22 15.05
N ARG A 149 -10.44 -1.49 15.58
CA ARG A 149 -10.18 -1.37 17.02
C ARG A 149 -11.40 -0.84 17.77
N ARG A 150 -12.07 0.20 17.27
CA ARG A 150 -13.30 0.74 17.88
C ARG A 150 -14.48 -0.23 17.85
N SER A 151 -14.46 -1.18 16.92
CA SER A 151 -15.45 -2.25 16.77
C SER A 151 -15.09 -3.55 17.51
N GLY A 152 -13.99 -3.57 18.27
CA GLY A 152 -13.57 -4.72 19.08
C GLY A 152 -12.52 -5.63 18.45
N GLU A 153 -11.93 -5.24 17.31
CA GLU A 153 -10.89 -5.98 16.58
C GLU A 153 -9.55 -5.21 16.62
N PRO A 154 -8.84 -5.17 17.76
CA PRO A 154 -7.65 -4.33 17.93
C PRO A 154 -6.41 -4.85 17.19
N ALA A 155 -6.38 -6.13 16.80
CA ALA A 155 -5.18 -6.79 16.29
C ALA A 155 -4.58 -6.10 15.06
N PHE A 156 -5.41 -5.52 14.18
CA PHE A 156 -4.95 -4.73 13.02
C PHE A 156 -4.18 -3.49 13.45
N TRP A 157 -4.73 -2.76 14.43
CA TRP A 157 -4.15 -1.54 14.95
C TRP A 157 -2.85 -1.81 15.70
N ASP A 158 -2.84 -2.82 16.57
CA ASP A 158 -1.66 -3.21 17.33
C ASP A 158 -0.54 -3.67 16.38
N GLY A 159 -0.88 -4.43 15.33
CA GLY A 159 0.07 -4.83 14.29
C GLY A 159 0.73 -3.65 13.57
N LEU A 160 -0.05 -2.61 13.21
CA LEU A 160 0.49 -1.40 12.57
C LEU A 160 1.34 -0.55 13.53
N ARG A 161 0.95 -0.44 14.79
CA ARG A 161 1.73 0.33 15.77
C ARG A 161 3.08 -0.31 16.08
N ASP A 162 3.13 -1.63 16.16
CA ASP A 162 4.36 -2.37 16.44
C ASP A 162 5.29 -2.46 15.21
N TRP A 163 4.80 -2.12 14.02
CA TRP A 163 5.60 -2.13 12.80
C TRP A 163 6.35 -0.81 12.60
N GLY A 164 7.68 -0.86 12.61
CA GLY A 164 8.54 0.33 12.54
C GLY A 164 8.41 1.21 11.29
N MET A 165 7.71 0.77 10.24
CA MET A 165 7.47 1.59 9.04
C MET A 165 6.10 2.28 9.04
N SER A 166 5.21 1.97 9.99
CA SER A 166 3.87 2.56 10.11
C SER A 166 3.53 3.06 11.51
N GLY A 167 4.31 2.69 12.53
CA GLY A 167 3.97 2.99 13.92
C GLY A 167 3.85 4.48 14.22
N ASP A 168 4.75 5.30 13.67
CA ASP A 168 4.70 6.76 13.79
C ASP A 168 3.49 7.37 13.07
N ILE A 169 3.09 6.81 11.92
CA ILE A 169 1.89 7.20 11.18
C ILE A 169 0.63 6.88 12.01
N ALA A 170 0.57 5.68 12.60
CA ALA A 170 -0.54 5.26 13.45
C ALA A 170 -0.63 6.13 14.73
N ASP A 171 0.50 6.42 15.38
CA ASP A 171 0.55 7.31 16.54
C ASP A 171 0.04 8.72 16.20
N ARG A 172 0.47 9.26 15.06
CA ARG A 172 0.03 10.58 14.58
C ARG A 172 -1.47 10.60 14.27
N PHE A 173 -1.98 9.55 13.63
CA PHE A 173 -3.40 9.40 13.36
C PHE A 173 -4.23 9.36 14.66
N GLU A 174 -3.81 8.56 15.64
CA GLU A 174 -4.46 8.44 16.96
C GLU A 174 -4.49 9.79 17.68
N GLU A 175 -3.37 10.51 17.76
CA GLU A 175 -3.31 11.84 18.40
C GLU A 175 -4.36 12.80 17.84
N VAL A 176 -4.51 12.87 16.52
CA VAL A 176 -5.47 13.77 15.87
C VAL A 176 -6.90 13.28 16.06
N MET A 177 -7.16 11.97 15.96
CA MET A 177 -8.47 11.39 16.23
C MET A 177 -8.94 11.64 17.65
N GLU A 178 -8.07 11.45 18.65
CA GLU A 178 -8.41 11.69 20.06
C GLU A 178 -8.69 13.16 20.33
N ARG A 179 -7.95 14.08 19.68
CA ARG A 179 -8.14 15.52 19.85
C ARG A 179 -9.40 16.05 19.18
N THR A 180 -9.73 15.54 17.99
CA THR A 180 -10.72 16.18 17.10
C THR A 180 -11.96 15.33 16.85
N GLY A 181 -11.84 14.01 16.91
CA GLY A 181 -12.86 13.07 16.43
C GLY A 181 -13.06 13.08 14.91
N ASP A 182 -12.23 13.81 14.15
CA ASP A 182 -12.37 13.99 12.70
C ASP A 182 -11.37 13.12 11.93
N VAL A 183 -11.90 12.09 11.26
CA VAL A 183 -11.11 11.14 10.47
C VAL A 183 -10.46 11.77 9.24
N SER A 184 -11.06 12.80 8.64
CA SER A 184 -10.45 13.47 7.48
C SER A 184 -9.22 14.28 7.91
N LEU A 185 -9.28 14.93 9.07
CA LEU A 185 -8.11 15.63 9.64
C LEU A 185 -7.03 14.64 10.11
N ALA A 186 -7.42 13.52 10.70
CA ALA A 186 -6.45 12.49 11.12
C ALA A 186 -5.78 11.81 9.92
N ALA A 187 -6.52 11.53 8.84
CA ALA A 187 -5.99 11.00 7.60
C ALA A 187 -5.00 11.95 6.93
N ALA A 188 -5.32 13.25 6.87
CA ALA A 188 -4.41 14.28 6.39
C ALA A 188 -3.09 14.31 7.17
N ALA A 189 -3.17 14.25 8.51
CA ALA A 189 -2.00 14.24 9.36
C ALA A 189 -1.17 12.95 9.23
N ALA A 190 -1.80 11.80 9.05
CA ALA A 190 -1.14 10.53 8.80
C ALA A 190 -0.43 10.50 7.43
N PHE A 191 -1.05 11.09 6.40
CA PHE A 191 -0.45 11.25 5.09
C PHE A 191 0.83 12.08 5.17
N ASP A 192 0.77 13.24 5.83
CA ASP A 192 1.93 14.11 6.06
C ASP A 192 3.03 13.39 6.84
N GLN A 193 2.67 12.67 7.91
CA GLN A 193 3.60 11.90 8.74
C GLN A 193 4.41 10.87 7.96
N TRP A 194 3.86 10.32 6.87
CA TRP A 194 4.59 9.38 6.02
C TRP A 194 5.92 9.99 5.53
N TYR A 195 5.92 11.28 5.19
CA TYR A 195 7.08 12.00 4.65
C TYR A 195 8.15 12.36 5.69
N ASP A 196 7.86 12.28 6.98
CA ASP A 196 8.81 12.62 8.04
C ASP A 196 9.92 11.57 8.23
N SER A 197 9.76 10.38 7.63
CA SER A 197 10.78 9.32 7.71
C SER A 197 11.73 9.37 6.52
N ASP A 198 12.96 9.82 6.76
CA ASP A 198 14.05 9.78 5.78
C ASP A 198 14.29 8.36 5.25
N VAL A 199 14.19 7.36 6.12
CA VAL A 199 14.38 5.94 5.75
C VAL A 199 13.30 5.49 4.76
N ARG A 200 12.02 5.86 5.00
CA ARG A 200 10.94 5.58 4.04
C ARG A 200 11.23 6.27 2.70
N ARG A 201 11.50 7.58 2.73
CA ARG A 201 11.69 8.37 1.51
C ARG A 201 12.88 7.89 0.68
N GLU A 202 14.03 7.63 1.30
CA GLU A 202 15.21 7.12 0.58
C GLU A 202 14.93 5.75 -0.03
N ARG A 203 14.33 4.84 0.75
CA ARG A 203 14.01 3.49 0.28
C ARG A 203 13.05 3.52 -0.91
N TYR A 204 11.96 4.25 -0.81
CA TYR A 204 10.99 4.37 -1.90
C TYR A 204 11.56 5.16 -3.08
N TYR A 205 12.43 6.15 -2.86
CA TYR A 205 13.06 6.89 -3.97
C TYR A 205 13.86 5.95 -4.86
N VAL A 206 14.75 5.16 -4.25
CA VAL A 206 15.59 4.20 -4.98
C VAL A 206 14.72 3.16 -5.71
N ALA A 207 13.72 2.61 -5.02
CA ALA A 207 12.79 1.66 -5.62
C ALA A 207 12.03 2.25 -6.82
N SER A 208 11.46 3.45 -6.68
CA SER A 208 10.75 4.14 -7.75
C SER A 208 11.63 4.44 -8.96
N CYS A 209 12.87 4.90 -8.73
CA CYS A 209 13.81 5.16 -9.82
C CYS A 209 14.20 3.87 -10.55
N SER A 210 14.46 2.77 -9.83
CA SER A 210 14.72 1.47 -10.44
C SER A 210 13.53 0.97 -11.25
N ALA A 211 12.32 1.01 -10.69
CA ALA A 211 11.09 0.62 -11.39
C ALA A 211 10.84 1.46 -12.64
N PHE A 212 11.10 2.77 -12.59
CA PHE A 212 11.01 3.67 -13.75
C PHE A 212 11.94 3.23 -14.88
N LEU A 213 13.21 2.96 -14.56
CA LEU A 213 14.21 2.54 -15.56
C LEU A 213 13.89 1.16 -16.14
N ASP A 214 13.49 0.20 -15.30
CA ASP A 214 13.09 -1.13 -15.73
C ASP A 214 11.89 -1.07 -16.70
N GLU A 215 10.89 -0.24 -16.40
CA GLU A 215 9.72 -0.06 -17.25
C GLU A 215 10.06 0.68 -18.54
N GLN A 216 10.94 1.69 -18.47
CA GLN A 216 11.45 2.38 -19.65
C GLN A 216 12.18 1.42 -20.60
N ASP A 217 13.06 0.58 -20.05
CA ASP A 217 13.78 -0.45 -20.80
C ASP A 217 12.82 -1.49 -21.38
N ARG A 218 11.86 -1.98 -20.59
CA ARG A 218 10.88 -2.98 -21.03
C ARG A 218 10.00 -2.48 -22.18
N THR A 219 9.64 -1.20 -22.17
CA THR A 219 8.76 -0.58 -23.16
C THR A 219 9.52 0.09 -24.32
N HIS A 220 10.84 0.15 -24.24
CA HIS A 220 11.70 0.94 -25.12
C HIS A 220 11.24 2.40 -25.24
N ALA A 221 10.71 2.96 -24.16
CA ALA A 221 10.20 4.33 -24.16
C ALA A 221 11.34 5.34 -24.19
N LEU A 222 11.17 6.41 -24.98
CA LEU A 222 12.07 7.56 -24.91
C LEU A 222 11.83 8.32 -23.61
N SER A 223 12.89 8.90 -23.04
CA SER A 223 12.77 9.72 -21.83
C SER A 223 11.80 10.87 -22.07
N SER A 224 10.89 11.04 -21.12
CA SER A 224 9.95 12.15 -21.06
C SER A 224 10.27 13.06 -19.87
N TYR A 225 9.73 14.27 -19.92
CA TYR A 225 9.91 15.30 -18.90
C TYR A 225 8.56 15.84 -18.41
N GLY A 226 7.57 14.95 -18.34
CA GLY A 226 6.25 15.29 -17.84
C GLY A 226 6.31 15.63 -16.36
N VAL A 227 5.47 16.58 -15.95
CA VAL A 227 5.32 16.97 -14.56
C VAL A 227 4.04 16.39 -13.99
N LEU A 228 4.02 16.09 -12.70
CA LEU A 228 2.82 15.58 -12.05
C LEU A 228 1.71 16.65 -12.13
N PRO A 229 0.49 16.29 -12.56
CA PRO A 229 -0.61 17.24 -12.61
C PRO A 229 -0.88 17.88 -11.24
N PRO A 230 -1.20 19.18 -11.18
CA PRO A 230 -1.40 19.90 -9.92
C PRO A 230 -2.60 19.38 -9.12
N ASP A 231 -3.55 18.69 -9.77
CA ASP A 231 -4.74 18.08 -9.19
C ASP A 231 -4.56 16.59 -8.85
N TYR A 232 -3.37 16.01 -9.07
CA TYR A 232 -3.11 14.59 -8.83
C TYR A 232 -3.47 14.15 -7.41
N LEU A 233 -3.02 14.90 -6.40
CA LEU A 233 -3.29 14.61 -4.99
C LEU A 233 -4.78 14.71 -4.64
N ALA A 234 -5.49 15.71 -5.16
CA ALA A 234 -6.94 15.85 -4.96
C ALA A 234 -7.72 14.70 -5.62
N GLY A 235 -7.18 14.16 -6.73
CA GLY A 235 -7.65 12.93 -7.33
C GLY A 235 -7.43 11.75 -6.40
N LEU A 236 -6.19 11.54 -5.95
CA LEU A 236 -5.74 10.39 -5.16
C LEU A 236 -6.44 10.27 -3.80
N CYS A 237 -6.41 11.34 -3.00
CA CYS A 237 -6.64 11.30 -1.55
C CYS A 237 -8.12 11.18 -1.19
N ARG A 238 -8.56 9.93 -1.08
CA ARG A 238 -9.92 9.54 -0.68
C ARG A 238 -9.86 8.52 0.43
N LEU A 239 -10.67 8.71 1.46
CA LEU A 239 -10.89 7.72 2.50
C LEU A 239 -11.49 6.44 1.90
N PRO A 240 -11.35 5.28 2.57
CA PRO A 240 -11.95 4.02 2.12
C PRO A 240 -13.49 4.02 2.01
N ASP A 241 -14.17 5.03 2.54
CA ASP A 241 -15.61 5.27 2.37
C ASP A 241 -15.96 6.24 1.22
N GLY A 242 -14.96 6.72 0.47
CA GLY A 242 -15.10 7.57 -0.70
C GLY A 242 -15.00 9.08 -0.42
N ARG A 243 -15.05 9.51 0.85
CA ARG A 243 -14.89 10.94 1.20
C ARG A 243 -13.48 11.42 0.89
N ALA A 244 -13.34 12.65 0.39
CA ALA A 244 -12.02 13.26 0.22
C ALA A 244 -11.39 13.64 1.58
N TYR A 245 -10.07 13.66 1.63
CA TYR A 245 -9.30 14.29 2.71
C TYR A 245 -8.21 15.18 2.11
N ASP A 246 -7.82 16.24 2.82
CA ASP A 246 -6.85 17.21 2.33
C ASP A 246 -5.44 16.69 2.56
N CYS A 247 -4.87 16.06 1.54
CA CYS A 247 -3.49 15.59 1.59
C CYS A 247 -2.56 16.63 0.95
N ALA A 248 -1.47 16.89 1.64
CA ALA A 248 -0.37 17.69 1.13
C ALA A 248 0.90 16.87 1.28
N GLU A 249 1.77 16.98 0.29
CA GLU A 249 3.17 16.59 0.48
C GLU A 249 3.73 17.50 1.58
N GLY A 250 4.29 16.91 2.63
CA GLY A 250 4.97 17.67 3.68
C GLY A 250 6.09 18.55 3.09
N ASN A 251 6.74 19.38 3.91
CA ASN A 251 7.87 20.19 3.44
C ASN A 251 9.05 19.30 2.99
N LEU A 252 9.05 18.88 1.73
CA LEU A 252 10.06 18.02 1.14
C LEU A 252 11.37 18.80 0.98
N ALA A 253 12.31 18.60 1.90
CA ALA A 253 13.71 18.81 1.57
C ALA A 253 14.10 17.79 0.47
N PRO A 254 14.92 18.17 -0.53
CA PRO A 254 15.36 17.24 -1.56
C PRO A 254 16.10 16.06 -0.92
N VAL A 255 15.68 14.83 -1.27
CA VAL A 255 16.39 13.60 -0.93
C VAL A 255 17.80 13.72 -1.53
N ARG A 256 18.83 13.67 -0.68
CA ARG A 256 20.23 13.90 -1.07
C ARG A 256 20.92 12.62 -1.53
#